data_AF-A0A940DF17-F1
#
_entry.id   AF-A0A940DF17-F1
#
_cell.length_a   1.000
_cell.length_b   1.000
_cell.length_c   1.000
_cell.angle_alpha   90.00
_cell.angle_beta   90.00
_cell.angle_gamma   90.00
#
_symmetry.space_group_name_H-M   'P 1'
#
loop_
_entity.id
_entity.type
_entity.pdbx_description
1 polymer ?
#
loop_
_entity_poly.entity_id
_entity_poly.type
_entity_poly.pdbx_seq_one_letter_code
_entity_poly.pdbx_strand_id
1 'polypeptide(L)'
;MKKQVNVKVFDILKSLVDNQVPALKHDASRGVDAGAKISDLWGRIDSLHNYIIANRYDRADVREAESEINDYEREISDLQRAAARFNNAQSELKAAAKFYHTYNAIAKKAHIDALQREYDMLDARADKLSDLIFACQVNIDPDNRDAATCAQYSNDITRYREEYSQTIARLQQVAHKIKSLSH
;
A
#
# COMPACT_ATOMS: atom_id res chain seq x y z
N MET A 1 15.70 -19.36 14.66
CA MET A 1 15.84 -18.84 13.28
C MET A 1 14.79 -17.75 13.04
N LYS A 2 15.17 -16.48 12.95
CA LYS A 2 14.23 -15.41 12.56
C LYS A 2 13.93 -15.58 11.06
N LYS A 3 12.70 -15.91 10.69
CA LYS A 3 12.26 -15.93 9.28
C LYS A 3 12.41 -14.51 8.74
N GLN A 4 13.40 -14.26 7.90
CA GLN A 4 13.47 -13.01 7.15
C GLN A 4 12.25 -12.95 6.25
N VAL A 5 11.38 -11.97 6.51
CA VAL A 5 10.25 -11.67 5.63
C VAL A 5 10.84 -11.19 4.31
N ASN A 6 10.53 -11.90 3.22
CA ASN A 6 11.02 -11.52 1.90
C ASN A 6 10.22 -10.32 1.41
N VAL A 7 10.78 -9.12 1.58
CA VAL A 7 10.17 -7.84 1.18
C VAL A 7 9.76 -7.87 -0.30
N LYS A 8 10.53 -8.53 -1.16
CA LYS A 8 10.18 -8.68 -2.59
C LYS A 8 8.87 -9.42 -2.81
N VAL A 9 8.56 -10.42 -1.98
CA VAL A 9 7.27 -11.14 -2.06
C VAL A 9 6.12 -10.21 -1.66
N PHE A 10 6.31 -9.39 -0.63
CA PHE A 10 5.32 -8.38 -0.24
C PHE A 10 5.11 -7.32 -1.33
N ASP A 11 6.16 -6.90 -2.03
CA ASP A 11 6.06 -5.95 -3.14
C ASP A 11 5.28 -6.52 -4.34
N ILE A 12 5.52 -7.80 -4.68
CA ILE A 12 4.75 -8.51 -5.71
C ILE A 12 3.28 -8.60 -5.31
N LEU A 13 2.99 -9.01 -4.06
CA LEU A 13 1.63 -9.08 -3.55
C LEU A 13 0.95 -7.71 -3.56
N LYS A 14 1.67 -6.64 -3.21
CA LYS A 14 1.15 -5.28 -3.29
C LYS A 14 0.78 -4.91 -4.71
N SER A 15 1.62 -5.21 -5.70
CA SER A 15 1.30 -4.93 -7.11
C SER A 15 0.04 -5.66 -7.57
N LEU A 16 -0.18 -6.90 -7.12
CA LEU A 16 -1.39 -7.65 -7.44
C LEU A 16 -2.63 -6.98 -6.83
N VAL A 17 -2.55 -6.58 -5.55
CA VAL A 17 -3.65 -5.89 -4.86
C VAL A 17 -3.93 -4.53 -5.53
N ASP A 18 -2.90 -3.76 -5.86
CA ASP A 18 -3.02 -2.46 -6.53
C ASP A 18 -3.76 -2.56 -7.87
N ASN A 19 -3.54 -3.66 -8.62
CA ASN A 19 -4.21 -3.90 -9.89
C ASN A 19 -5.68 -4.29 -9.74
N GLN A 20 -6.05 -4.97 -8.63
CA GLN A 20 -7.42 -5.44 -8.40
C GLN A 20 -8.32 -4.37 -7.78
N VAL A 21 -7.80 -3.54 -6.88
CA VAL A 21 -8.58 -2.54 -6.14
C VAL A 21 -9.43 -1.61 -7.01
N PRO A 22 -8.97 -1.09 -8.18
CA PRO A 22 -9.80 -0.24 -9.04
C PRO A 22 -11.08 -0.93 -9.53
N ALA A 23 -10.98 -2.18 -9.97
CA ALA A 23 -12.12 -2.96 -10.42
C ALA A 23 -13.10 -3.21 -9.26
N LEU A 24 -12.57 -3.59 -8.09
CA LEU A 24 -13.39 -3.81 -6.90
C LEU A 24 -14.11 -2.53 -6.45
N LYS A 25 -13.46 -1.36 -6.55
CA LYS A 25 -14.10 -0.06 -6.27
C LYS A 25 -15.22 0.24 -7.25
N HIS A 26 -15.02 -0.02 -8.53
CA HIS A 26 -16.07 0.15 -9.54
C HIS A 26 -17.29 -0.73 -9.21
N ASP A 27 -17.07 -2.00 -8.88
CA ASP A 27 -18.14 -2.94 -8.54
C ASP A 27 -18.84 -2.58 -7.22
N ALA A 28 -18.09 -2.10 -6.23
CA ALA A 28 -18.64 -1.61 -4.97
C ALA A 28 -19.32 -0.22 -5.08
N SER A 29 -19.05 0.56 -6.14
CA SER A 29 -19.70 1.86 -6.35
C SER A 29 -21.08 1.75 -6.99
N ARG A 30 -21.35 0.61 -7.65
CA ARG A 30 -22.69 0.23 -8.11
C ARG A 30 -23.48 -0.29 -6.92
N GLY A 31 -23.77 0.59 -5.95
CA GLY A 31 -24.60 0.28 -4.80
C GLY A 31 -25.93 -0.28 -5.27
N VAL A 32 -26.19 -1.55 -4.96
CA VAL A 32 -27.45 -2.20 -5.32
C VAL A 32 -28.38 -2.07 -4.14
N ASP A 33 -29.39 -1.22 -4.26
CA ASP A 33 -30.59 -1.28 -3.40
C ASP A 33 -31.47 -2.48 -3.82
N ALA A 34 -30.84 -3.66 -3.84
CA ALA A 34 -31.41 -4.89 -4.38
C ALA A 34 -32.49 -5.41 -3.44
N GLY A 35 -32.32 -5.23 -2.14
CA GLY A 35 -33.27 -5.74 -1.13
C GLY A 35 -34.66 -5.16 -1.30
N ALA A 36 -34.77 -3.82 -1.37
CA ALA A 36 -36.06 -3.15 -1.55
C ALA A 36 -36.72 -3.53 -2.88
N LYS A 37 -35.95 -3.49 -3.98
CA LYS A 37 -36.47 -3.84 -5.31
C LYS A 37 -36.91 -5.30 -5.42
N ILE A 38 -36.14 -6.24 -4.88
CA ILE A 38 -36.51 -7.66 -4.86
C ILE A 38 -37.80 -7.86 -4.06
N SER A 39 -37.94 -7.18 -2.91
CA SER A 39 -39.17 -7.24 -2.11
C SER A 39 -40.38 -6.70 -2.86
N ASP A 40 -40.23 -5.57 -3.55
CA ASP A 40 -41.31 -4.97 -4.36
C ASP A 40 -41.71 -5.90 -5.52
N LEU A 41 -40.74 -6.50 -6.22
CA LEU A 41 -41.00 -7.44 -7.31
C LEU A 41 -41.73 -8.70 -6.82
N TRP A 42 -41.36 -9.24 -5.65
CA TRP A 42 -42.11 -10.34 -5.05
C TRP A 42 -43.56 -9.96 -4.74
N GLY A 43 -43.81 -8.75 -4.21
CA GLY A 43 -45.18 -8.28 -3.97
C GLY A 43 -46.01 -8.14 -5.25
N ARG A 44 -45.38 -7.78 -6.38
CA ARG A 44 -46.03 -7.75 -7.69
C ARG A 44 -46.34 -9.16 -8.20
N ILE A 45 -45.41 -10.10 -8.06
CA ILE A 45 -45.63 -11.51 -8.41
C ILE A 45 -46.80 -12.09 -7.62
N ASP A 46 -46.86 -11.85 -6.32
CA ASP A 46 -47.99 -12.31 -5.49
C ASP A 46 -49.32 -11.72 -5.95
N SER A 47 -49.33 -10.45 -6.35
CA SER A 47 -50.51 -9.78 -6.89
C SER A 47 -50.96 -10.39 -8.23
N LEU A 48 -50.00 -10.69 -9.12
CA LEU A 48 -50.27 -11.33 -10.42
C LEU A 48 -50.75 -12.78 -10.25
N HIS A 49 -50.21 -13.54 -9.30
CA HIS A 49 -50.73 -14.87 -8.97
C HIS A 49 -52.19 -14.82 -8.52
N ASN A 50 -52.55 -13.87 -7.65
CA ASN A 50 -53.94 -13.67 -7.23
C ASN A 50 -54.85 -13.30 -8.41
N TYR A 51 -54.36 -12.45 -9.33
CA TYR A 51 -55.08 -12.09 -10.54
C TYR A 51 -55.32 -13.29 -11.46
N ILE A 52 -54.32 -14.14 -11.68
CA ILE A 52 -54.43 -15.37 -12.49
C ILE A 52 -55.49 -16.31 -11.90
N ILE A 53 -55.49 -16.50 -10.58
CA ILE A 53 -56.47 -17.34 -9.88
C ILE A 53 -57.90 -16.82 -10.12
N ALA A 54 -58.09 -15.49 -10.03
CA ALA A 54 -59.39 -14.85 -10.22
C ALA A 54 -59.88 -14.91 -11.67
N ASN A 55 -58.98 -14.84 -12.65
CA ASN A 55 -59.30 -14.73 -14.07
C ASN A 55 -59.02 -16.02 -14.87
N ARG A 56 -58.98 -17.18 -14.21
CA ARG A 56 -58.57 -18.48 -14.79
C ARG A 56 -59.28 -18.92 -16.09
N TYR A 57 -60.42 -18.30 -16.43
CA TYR A 57 -61.18 -18.60 -17.65
C TYR A 57 -60.91 -17.61 -18.79
N ASP A 58 -60.25 -16.48 -18.51
CA ASP A 58 -59.77 -15.55 -19.53
C ASP A 58 -58.32 -15.87 -19.89
N ARG A 59 -58.15 -16.56 -21.02
CA ARG A 59 -56.84 -17.11 -21.43
C ARG A 59 -55.86 -16.04 -21.90
N ALA A 60 -56.32 -14.88 -22.36
CA ALA A 60 -55.43 -13.83 -22.85
C ALA A 60 -54.73 -13.13 -21.68
N ASP A 61 -55.54 -12.68 -20.73
CA ASP A 61 -55.14 -11.99 -19.52
C ASP A 61 -54.22 -12.83 -18.61
N VAL A 62 -54.51 -14.13 -18.48
CA VAL A 62 -53.65 -15.05 -17.71
C VAL A 62 -52.26 -15.21 -18.33
N ARG A 63 -52.16 -15.29 -19.66
CA ARG A 63 -50.86 -15.45 -20.34
C ARG A 63 -49.98 -14.20 -20.22
N GLU A 64 -50.59 -13.02 -20.25
CA GLU A 64 -49.87 -11.76 -20.04
C GLU A 64 -49.30 -11.69 -18.62
N ALA A 65 -50.12 -12.00 -17.61
CA ALA A 65 -49.68 -12.06 -16.22
C ALA A 65 -48.56 -13.10 -15.99
N GLU A 66 -48.67 -14.30 -16.60
CA GLU A 66 -47.60 -15.32 -16.55
C GLU A 66 -46.30 -14.82 -17.19
N SER A 67 -46.37 -14.09 -18.31
CA SER A 67 -45.19 -13.51 -18.95
C SER A 67 -44.53 -12.45 -18.05
N GLU A 68 -45.31 -11.59 -17.43
CA GLU A 68 -44.81 -10.54 -16.54
C GLU A 68 -44.16 -11.12 -15.27
N ILE A 69 -44.73 -12.20 -14.70
CA ILE A 69 -44.10 -12.95 -13.62
C ILE A 69 -42.72 -13.46 -14.05
N ASN A 70 -42.61 -14.10 -15.23
CA ASN A 70 -41.33 -14.60 -15.72
C ASN A 70 -40.28 -13.49 -15.87
N ASP A 71 -40.69 -12.30 -16.30
CA ASP A 71 -39.77 -11.16 -16.43
C ASP A 71 -39.34 -10.60 -15.06
N TYR A 72 -40.27 -10.53 -14.09
CA TYR A 72 -39.93 -10.16 -12.71
C TYR A 72 -39.00 -11.18 -12.04
N GLU A 73 -39.20 -12.48 -12.25
CA GLU A 73 -38.31 -13.53 -11.73
C GLU A 73 -36.90 -13.42 -12.31
N ARG A 74 -36.78 -13.10 -13.61
CA ARG A 74 -35.47 -12.82 -14.25
C ARG A 74 -34.79 -11.60 -13.63
N GLU A 75 -35.54 -10.50 -13.46
CA GLU A 75 -35.01 -9.28 -12.83
C GLU A 75 -34.54 -9.54 -11.40
N ILE A 76 -35.32 -10.28 -10.60
CA ILE A 76 -34.91 -10.72 -9.25
C ILE A 76 -33.59 -11.50 -9.31
N SER A 77 -33.45 -12.45 -10.24
CA SER A 77 -32.22 -13.24 -10.39
C SER A 77 -31.00 -12.36 -10.69
N ASP A 78 -31.15 -11.38 -11.57
CA ASP A 78 -30.06 -10.47 -11.93
C ASP A 78 -29.71 -9.50 -10.78
N LEU A 79 -30.71 -8.99 -10.05
CA LEU A 79 -30.51 -8.20 -8.85
C LEU A 79 -29.77 -8.98 -7.75
N GLN A 80 -30.10 -10.26 -7.56
CA GLN A 80 -29.40 -11.13 -6.61
C GLN A 80 -27.93 -11.33 -6.99
N ARG A 81 -27.64 -11.57 -8.28
CA ARG A 81 -26.25 -11.69 -8.77
C ARG A 81 -25.48 -10.38 -8.59
N ALA A 82 -26.11 -9.24 -8.87
CA ALA A 82 -25.49 -7.93 -8.69
C ALA A 82 -25.18 -7.66 -7.20
N ALA A 83 -26.11 -7.97 -6.29
CA ALA A 83 -25.90 -7.86 -4.85
C ALA A 83 -24.76 -8.77 -4.36
N ALA A 84 -24.67 -10.01 -4.84
CA ALA A 84 -23.58 -10.92 -4.50
C ALA A 84 -22.21 -10.37 -4.95
N ARG A 85 -22.12 -9.83 -6.19
CA ARG A 85 -20.90 -9.20 -6.71
C ARG A 85 -20.48 -8.00 -5.85
N PHE A 86 -21.43 -7.14 -5.49
CA PHE A 86 -21.19 -6.00 -4.62
C PHE A 86 -20.64 -6.42 -3.25
N ASN A 87 -21.29 -7.40 -2.61
CA ASN A 87 -20.86 -7.89 -1.29
C ASN A 87 -19.46 -8.53 -1.33
N ASN A 88 -19.16 -9.30 -2.38
CA ASN A 88 -17.84 -9.86 -2.59
C ASN A 88 -16.79 -8.75 -2.78
N ALA A 89 -17.08 -7.76 -3.62
CA ALA A 89 -16.19 -6.62 -3.85
C ALA A 89 -15.92 -5.84 -2.56
N GLN A 90 -16.93 -5.61 -1.71
CA GLN A 90 -16.72 -4.97 -0.41
C GLN A 90 -15.85 -5.81 0.54
N SER A 91 -16.07 -7.13 0.60
CA SER A 91 -15.26 -8.04 1.40
C SER A 91 -13.79 -8.03 0.97
N GLU A 92 -13.55 -8.08 -0.34
CA GLU A 92 -12.20 -8.01 -0.92
C GLU A 92 -11.54 -6.65 -0.69
N LEU A 93 -12.27 -5.54 -0.81
CA LEU A 93 -11.74 -4.20 -0.45
C LEU A 93 -11.33 -4.12 1.02
N LYS A 94 -12.11 -4.73 1.92
CA LYS A 94 -11.76 -4.82 3.34
C LYS A 94 -10.52 -5.68 3.57
N ALA A 95 -10.35 -6.77 2.82
CA ALA A 95 -9.15 -7.59 2.84
C ALA A 95 -7.92 -6.83 2.31
N ALA A 96 -8.07 -6.08 1.21
CA ALA A 96 -7.04 -5.22 0.65
C ALA A 96 -6.60 -4.13 1.65
N ALA A 97 -7.56 -3.50 2.35
CA ALA A 97 -7.25 -2.53 3.41
C ALA A 97 -6.41 -3.14 4.54
N LYS A 98 -6.76 -4.35 5.00
CA LYS A 98 -5.95 -5.09 5.99
C LYS A 98 -4.57 -5.43 5.45
N PHE A 99 -4.48 -5.87 4.19
CA PHE A 99 -3.20 -6.14 3.53
C PHE A 99 -2.32 -4.88 3.53
N TYR A 100 -2.81 -3.72 3.12
CA TYR A 100 -2.04 -2.48 3.14
C TYR A 100 -1.57 -2.10 4.54
N HIS A 101 -2.40 -2.31 5.56
CA HIS A 101 -1.99 -2.07 6.95
C HIS A 101 -0.80 -2.94 7.34
N THR A 102 -0.87 -4.25 7.05
CA THR A 102 0.23 -5.19 7.31
C THR A 102 1.47 -4.92 6.46
N TYR A 103 1.28 -4.66 5.16
CA TYR A 103 2.35 -4.30 4.23
C TYR A 103 3.09 -3.06 4.74
N ASN A 104 2.36 -1.99 5.07
CA ASN A 104 2.97 -0.77 5.58
C ASN A 104 3.71 -1.02 6.90
N ALA A 105 3.12 -1.77 7.85
CA ALA A 105 3.79 -2.07 9.11
C ALA A 105 5.13 -2.82 8.92
N ILE A 106 5.20 -3.74 7.95
CA ILE A 106 6.38 -4.57 7.71
C ILE A 106 7.39 -3.86 6.81
N ALA A 107 6.95 -3.34 5.67
CA ALA A 107 7.82 -2.71 4.68
C ALA A 107 8.40 -1.38 5.19
N LYS A 108 7.58 -0.53 5.85
CA LYS A 108 8.03 0.73 6.47
C LYS A 108 9.09 0.45 7.53
N LYS A 109 8.85 -0.56 8.39
CA LYS A 109 9.84 -0.98 9.40
C LYS A 109 11.13 -1.49 8.78
N ALA A 110 11.06 -2.40 7.80
CA ALA A 110 12.25 -2.94 7.13
C ALA A 110 13.08 -1.84 6.44
N HIS A 111 12.41 -0.85 5.86
CA HIS A 111 13.06 0.30 5.24
C HIS A 111 13.70 1.24 6.27
N ILE A 112 13.02 1.53 7.37
CA ILE A 112 13.59 2.29 8.50
C ILE A 112 14.80 1.55 9.06
N ASP A 113 14.70 0.25 9.32
CA ASP A 113 15.80 -0.56 9.85
C ASP A 113 17.03 -0.53 8.90
N ALA A 114 16.81 -0.52 7.58
CA ALA A 114 17.89 -0.40 6.60
C ALA A 114 18.54 0.99 6.61
N LEU A 115 17.73 2.05 6.65
CA LEU A 115 18.21 3.43 6.77
C LEU A 115 18.95 3.66 8.09
N GLN A 116 18.48 3.06 9.19
CA GLN A 116 19.13 3.15 10.50
C GLN A 116 20.53 2.54 10.46
N ARG A 117 20.70 1.38 9.81
CA ARG A 117 22.03 0.78 9.60
C ARG A 117 22.93 1.66 8.73
N GLU A 118 22.38 2.27 7.68
CA GLU A 118 23.15 3.23 6.86
C GLU A 118 23.58 4.43 7.69
N TYR A 119 22.69 4.96 8.53
CA TYR A 119 22.98 6.04 9.46
C TYR A 119 24.13 5.66 10.40
N ASP A 120 24.04 4.53 11.10
CA ASP A 120 25.06 4.07 12.04
C ASP A 120 26.44 3.90 11.37
N MET A 121 26.47 3.39 10.13
CA MET A 121 27.71 3.24 9.37
C MET A 121 28.33 4.59 8.98
N LEU A 122 27.50 5.56 8.59
CA LEU A 122 27.97 6.90 8.23
C LEU A 122 28.44 7.68 9.46
N ASP A 123 27.77 7.52 10.60
CA ASP A 123 28.13 8.13 11.87
C ASP A 123 29.52 7.65 12.32
N ALA A 124 29.72 6.32 12.34
CA ALA A 124 31.02 5.72 12.63
C ALA A 124 32.11 6.13 11.62
N ARG A 125 31.75 6.43 10.35
CA ARG A 125 32.71 6.95 9.36
C ARG A 125 33.07 8.41 9.65
N ALA A 126 32.10 9.23 10.05
CA ALA A 126 32.34 10.62 10.42
C ALA A 126 33.30 10.73 11.61
N ASP A 127 33.10 9.90 12.65
CA ASP A 127 34.01 9.81 13.80
C ASP A 127 35.44 9.47 13.38
N LYS A 128 35.61 8.42 12.56
CA LYS A 128 36.94 8.03 12.04
C LYS A 128 37.61 9.13 11.23
N LEU A 129 36.87 9.84 10.39
CA LEU A 129 37.40 10.96 9.62
C LEU A 129 37.81 12.12 10.53
N SER A 130 37.03 12.39 11.58
CA SER A 130 37.38 13.38 12.61
C SER A 130 38.69 13.03 13.32
N ASP A 131 38.84 11.76 13.74
CA ASP A 131 40.07 11.27 14.38
C ASP A 131 41.28 11.37 13.43
N LEU A 132 41.12 11.04 12.16
CA LEU A 132 42.18 11.16 11.14
C LEU A 132 42.58 12.63 10.90
N ILE A 133 41.61 13.54 10.83
CA ILE A 133 41.88 14.98 10.72
C ILE A 133 42.67 15.45 11.93
N PHE A 134 42.22 15.09 13.14
CA PHE A 134 42.90 15.47 14.38
C PHE A 134 44.34 14.91 14.43
N ALA A 135 44.52 13.63 14.10
CA ALA A 135 45.84 13.01 14.06
C ALA A 135 46.77 13.71 13.06
N CYS A 136 46.29 14.06 11.87
CA CYS A 136 47.09 14.81 10.90
C CYS A 136 47.43 16.21 11.44
N GLN A 137 46.49 16.90 12.09
CA GLN A 137 46.72 18.22 12.67
C GLN A 137 47.78 18.20 13.78
N VAL A 138 47.75 17.21 14.67
CA VAL A 138 48.78 17.04 15.72
C VAL A 138 50.16 16.75 15.11
N ASN A 139 50.21 16.07 13.96
CA ASN A 139 51.45 15.71 13.29
C ASN A 139 52.03 16.84 12.42
N ILE A 140 51.31 17.94 12.19
CA ILE A 140 51.85 19.17 11.62
C ILE A 140 52.50 19.96 12.76
N ASP A 141 53.68 19.48 13.18
CA ASP A 141 54.53 20.19 14.12
C ASP A 141 55.59 20.97 13.32
N PRO A 142 55.59 22.31 13.35
CA PRO A 142 56.51 23.13 12.56
C PRO A 142 57.98 23.00 12.98
N ASP A 143 58.26 22.52 14.20
CA ASP A 143 59.61 22.58 14.76
C ASP A 143 60.44 21.30 14.55
N ASN A 144 59.86 20.21 14.04
CA ASN A 144 60.53 18.90 14.04
C ASN A 144 60.28 18.01 12.81
N ARG A 145 59.64 18.52 11.74
CA ARG A 145 59.39 17.77 10.51
C ARG A 145 59.82 18.50 9.26
N ASP A 146 60.23 17.73 8.25
CA ASP A 146 60.55 18.30 6.94
C ASP A 146 59.29 18.85 6.25
N ALA A 147 59.51 19.83 5.38
CA ALA A 147 58.43 20.54 4.70
C ALA A 147 57.56 19.62 3.80
N ALA A 148 58.11 18.52 3.27
CA ALA A 148 57.35 17.60 2.42
C ALA A 148 56.36 16.77 3.25
N THR A 149 56.77 16.32 4.43
CA THR A 149 55.90 15.62 5.38
C THR A 149 54.76 16.53 5.87
N CYS A 150 55.03 17.79 6.20
CA CYS A 150 54.00 18.77 6.57
C CYS A 150 53.01 19.07 5.43
N ALA A 151 53.51 19.16 4.19
CA ALA A 151 52.67 19.33 3.00
C ALA A 151 51.75 18.11 2.76
N GLN A 152 52.26 16.89 2.99
CA GLN A 152 51.47 15.67 2.86
C GLN A 152 50.31 15.65 3.86
N TYR A 153 50.54 15.94 5.15
CA TYR A 153 49.46 16.00 6.14
C TYR A 153 48.44 17.11 5.83
N SER A 154 48.89 18.27 5.33
CA SER A 154 47.99 19.34 4.90
C SER A 154 47.05 18.90 3.77
N ASN A 155 47.58 18.15 2.80
CA ASN A 155 46.78 17.56 1.72
C ASN A 155 45.80 16.52 2.24
N ASP A 156 46.25 15.63 3.14
CA ASP A 156 45.40 14.61 3.75
C ASP A 156 44.27 15.22 4.59
N ILE A 157 44.53 16.27 5.38
CA ILE A 157 43.49 17.02 6.11
C ILE A 157 42.44 17.58 5.16
N THR A 158 42.88 18.18 4.05
CA THR A 158 41.97 18.77 3.07
C THR A 158 41.05 17.70 2.46
N ARG A 159 41.62 16.57 2.05
CA ARG A 159 40.85 15.41 1.55
C ARG A 159 39.87 14.89 2.60
N TYR A 160 40.32 14.66 3.83
CA TYR A 160 39.47 14.11 4.88
C TYR A 160 38.35 15.08 5.29
N ARG A 161 38.58 16.39 5.26
CA ARG A 161 37.53 17.40 5.51
C ARG A 161 36.46 17.39 4.43
N GLU A 162 36.86 17.23 3.16
CA GLU A 162 35.90 17.09 2.06
C GLU A 162 35.05 15.82 2.22
N GLU A 163 35.70 14.68 2.48
CA GLU A 163 34.99 13.41 2.74
C GLU A 163 34.08 13.50 3.98
N TYR A 164 34.51 14.19 5.03
CA TYR A 164 33.71 14.41 6.23
C TYR A 164 32.46 15.22 5.92
N SER A 165 32.61 16.34 5.18
CA SER A 165 31.48 17.16 4.75
C SER A 165 30.45 16.37 3.93
N GLN A 166 30.91 15.56 2.98
CA GLN A 166 30.04 14.68 2.19
C GLN A 166 29.33 13.63 3.07
N THR A 167 30.04 13.07 4.05
CA THR A 167 29.48 12.08 5.00
C THR A 167 28.39 12.70 5.86
N ILE A 168 28.60 13.91 6.40
CA ILE A 168 27.61 14.66 7.17
C ILE A 168 26.37 15.00 6.32
N ALA A 169 26.56 15.45 5.07
CA ALA A 169 25.44 15.73 4.18
C ALA A 169 24.60 14.48 3.93
N ARG A 170 25.23 13.31 3.76
CA ARG A 170 24.52 12.04 3.58
C ARG A 170 23.80 11.60 4.87
N LEU A 171 24.40 11.77 6.04
CA LEU A 171 23.75 11.54 7.34
C LEU A 171 22.46 12.35 7.48
N GLN A 172 22.49 13.64 7.14
CA GLN A 172 21.31 14.50 7.18
C GLN A 172 20.21 14.02 6.22
N GLN A 173 20.58 13.58 5.01
CA GLN A 173 19.61 13.00 4.06
C GLN A 173 18.97 11.71 4.60
N VAL A 174 19.77 10.81 5.18
CA VAL A 174 19.26 9.56 5.76
C VAL A 174 18.35 9.84 6.96
N ALA A 175 18.76 10.75 7.86
CA ALA A 175 17.94 11.17 9.00
C ALA A 175 16.60 11.79 8.57
N HIS A 176 16.61 12.62 7.52
CA HIS A 176 15.39 13.18 6.96
C HIS A 176 14.46 12.09 6.40
N LYS A 177 15.00 11.12 5.66
CA LYS A 177 14.23 9.98 5.15
C LYS A 177 13.62 9.16 6.29
N ILE A 178 14.38 8.84 7.35
CA ILE A 178 13.86 8.13 8.53
C ILE A 178 12.70 8.92 9.15
N LYS A 179 12.84 10.23 9.33
CA LYS A 179 11.78 11.09 9.89
C LYS A 179 10.52 11.10 9.03
N SER A 180 10.66 11.24 7.71
CA SER A 180 9.53 11.19 6.78
C SER A 180 8.78 9.85 6.79
N LEU A 181 9.51 8.77 7.09
CA LEU A 181 8.97 7.42 7.22
C LEU A 181 8.58 7.08 8.66
N SER A 182 8.68 7.97 9.64
CA SER A 182 8.25 7.69 11.02
C SER A 182 6.90 8.35 11.36
N HIS A 183 6.49 9.33 10.56
CA HIS A 183 5.17 9.95 10.60
C HIS A 183 4.20 9.24 9.63
#